data_AF-A0AB74V2A9-F1
#
_entry.id   AF-A0AB74V2A9-F1
#
_cell.length_a   1.000
_cell.length_b   1.000
_cell.length_c   1.000
_cell.angle_alpha   90.00
_cell.angle_beta   90.00
_cell.angle_gamma   90.00
#
_symmetry.space_group_name_H-M   'P 1'
#
loop_
_entity.id
_entity.type
_entity.pdbx_description
1 polymer ?
#
loop_
_entity_poly.entity_id
_entity_poly.type
_entity_poly.pdbx_seq_one_letter_code
_entity_poly.pdbx_strand_id
1 'polypeptide(L)'
;METRTVLRRVISATTVSLVATVAFPSPASPDHLTDDAWLRQTIMAREAALTRAYNTCNLHALRASLFAGTSIETPDGRRVDPVIEARDRICGHLRRQVMPGSLTVRALGDDSALVTGTQRFCGKDAGSCAVQGSKFAQLWTLDRGHWRLGWMHRFNDSTGIPR
;
A
#
# COMPACT_ATOMS: atom_id res chain seq x y z
N MET A 1 -8.23 -17.15 -84.13
CA MET A 1 -8.58 -17.87 -82.89
C MET A 1 -8.82 -16.81 -81.84
N GLU A 2 -10.08 -16.43 -81.64
CA GLU A 2 -10.98 -16.99 -80.59
C GLU A 2 -10.77 -16.21 -79.28
N THR A 3 -11.77 -15.65 -78.58
CA THR A 3 -13.23 -15.71 -78.72
C THR A 3 -13.79 -14.54 -77.89
N ARG A 4 -14.85 -13.87 -78.38
CA ARG A 4 -15.76 -13.05 -77.55
C ARG A 4 -16.44 -13.96 -76.52
N THR A 5 -16.93 -13.40 -75.39
CA THR A 5 -18.35 -13.50 -74.94
C THR A 5 -18.52 -13.26 -73.42
N VAL A 6 -19.16 -12.11 -73.13
CA VAL A 6 -20.23 -11.87 -72.13
C VAL A 6 -19.93 -11.86 -70.62
N LEU A 7 -19.90 -10.61 -70.15
CA LEU A 7 -20.25 -10.08 -68.85
C LEU A 7 -21.53 -10.75 -68.27
N ARG A 8 -21.40 -11.51 -67.18
CA ARG A 8 -22.53 -11.85 -66.30
C ARG A 8 -22.49 -10.94 -65.07
N ARG A 9 -23.44 -10.00 -65.02
CA ARG A 9 -23.84 -9.33 -63.78
C ARG A 9 -24.42 -10.39 -62.84
N VAL A 10 -23.80 -10.60 -61.68
CA VAL A 10 -24.46 -11.28 -60.56
C VAL A 10 -24.75 -10.22 -59.50
N ILE A 11 -26.05 -10.09 -59.26
CA ILE A 11 -26.67 -9.17 -58.33
C ILE A 11 -26.63 -9.80 -56.92
N SER A 12 -26.18 -8.98 -55.96
CA SER A 12 -26.53 -8.91 -54.54
C SER A 12 -26.62 -10.18 -53.70
N ALA A 13 -25.79 -10.23 -52.66
CA ALA A 13 -26.25 -10.43 -51.29
C ALA A 13 -25.22 -9.83 -50.31
N THR A 14 -25.41 -8.56 -49.96
CA THR A 14 -24.66 -7.92 -48.87
C THR A 14 -25.21 -8.45 -47.55
N THR A 15 -24.61 -9.51 -47.02
CA THR A 15 -24.83 -9.94 -45.65
C THR A 15 -24.11 -8.97 -44.72
N VAL A 16 -24.86 -8.04 -44.13
CA VAL A 16 -24.41 -7.24 -42.99
C VAL A 16 -24.31 -8.20 -41.80
N SER A 17 -23.12 -8.73 -41.54
CA SER A 17 -22.82 -9.44 -40.30
C SER A 17 -22.77 -8.42 -39.16
N LEU A 18 -23.81 -8.44 -38.33
CA LEU A 18 -23.83 -7.77 -37.03
C LEU A 18 -22.80 -8.48 -36.12
N VAL A 19 -21.59 -7.94 -36.03
CA VAL A 19 -20.59 -8.40 -35.05
C VAL A 19 -21.05 -7.93 -33.68
N ALA A 20 -21.76 -8.80 -32.96
CA ALA A 20 -22.04 -8.60 -31.55
C ALA A 20 -20.72 -8.72 -30.77
N THR A 21 -20.11 -7.59 -30.41
CA THR A 21 -19.01 -7.53 -29.44
C THR A 21 -19.55 -7.98 -28.08
N VAL A 22 -19.45 -9.27 -27.80
CA VAL A 22 -19.56 -9.80 -26.45
C VAL A 22 -18.31 -9.33 -25.70
N ALA A 23 -18.46 -8.31 -24.85
CA ALA A 23 -17.45 -7.92 -23.90
C ALA A 23 -17.33 -9.03 -22.86
N PHE A 24 -16.39 -9.96 -23.07
CA PHE A 24 -16.05 -10.96 -22.07
C PHE A 24 -15.35 -10.23 -20.90
N PRO A 25 -15.89 -10.29 -19.68
CA PRO A 25 -15.14 -9.83 -18.51
C PRO A 25 -13.86 -10.68 -18.44
N SER A 26 -12.69 -10.03 -18.51
CA SER A 26 -11.43 -10.74 -18.31
C SER A 26 -11.42 -11.28 -16.88
N PRO A 27 -11.24 -12.60 -16.68
CA PRO A 27 -11.03 -13.13 -15.35
C PRO A 27 -9.74 -12.52 -14.80
N ALA A 28 -9.79 -11.95 -13.59
CA ALA A 28 -8.59 -11.57 -12.88
C ALA A 28 -7.68 -12.80 -12.78
N SER A 29 -6.45 -12.70 -13.30
CA SER A 29 -5.51 -13.81 -13.34
C SER A 29 -5.21 -14.30 -11.91
N PRO A 30 -5.21 -15.63 -11.65
CA PRO A 30 -4.85 -16.20 -10.35
C PRO A 30 -3.48 -15.73 -9.83
N ASP A 31 -2.56 -15.45 -10.76
CA ASP A 31 -1.23 -14.92 -10.46
C ASP A 31 -1.31 -13.55 -9.76
N HIS A 32 -2.16 -12.64 -10.25
CA HIS A 32 -2.31 -11.30 -9.66
C HIS A 32 -2.92 -11.34 -8.25
N LEU A 33 -3.88 -12.24 -8.01
CA LEU A 33 -4.44 -12.44 -6.66
C LEU A 33 -3.41 -13.00 -5.67
N THR A 34 -2.52 -13.87 -6.17
CA THR A 34 -1.43 -14.46 -5.38
C THR A 34 -0.37 -13.42 -5.05
N ASP A 35 -0.02 -12.57 -6.01
CA ASP A 35 0.91 -11.45 -5.85
C ASP A 35 0.37 -10.42 -4.84
N ASP A 36 -0.91 -10.06 -4.92
CA ASP A 36 -1.57 -9.15 -3.98
C ASP A 36 -1.60 -9.72 -2.56
N ALA A 37 -1.93 -11.01 -2.41
CA ALA A 37 -1.95 -11.68 -1.12
C ALA A 37 -0.53 -11.74 -0.52
N TRP A 38 0.47 -12.05 -1.34
CA TRP A 38 1.87 -12.07 -0.95
C TRP A 38 2.37 -10.68 -0.53
N LEU A 39 2.06 -9.65 -1.31
CA LEU A 39 2.46 -8.27 -1.02
C LEU A 39 1.84 -7.81 0.30
N ARG A 40 0.52 -8.00 0.46
CA ARG A 40 -0.19 -7.66 1.69
C ARG A 40 0.43 -8.34 2.90
N GLN A 41 0.68 -9.65 2.81
CA GLN A 41 1.30 -10.40 3.91
C GLN A 41 2.71 -9.89 4.23
N THR A 42 3.53 -9.64 3.19
CA THR A 42 4.89 -9.14 3.33
C THR A 42 4.92 -7.77 4.02
N ILE A 43 4.09 -6.84 3.56
CA ILE A 43 4.04 -5.48 4.10
C ILE A 43 3.45 -5.46 5.51
N MET A 44 2.41 -6.24 5.79
CA MET A 44 1.88 -6.38 7.15
C MET A 44 2.93 -6.95 8.12
N ALA A 45 3.75 -7.90 7.67
CA ALA A 45 4.85 -8.43 8.47
C ALA A 45 5.93 -7.37 8.75
N ARG A 46 6.22 -6.49 7.79
CA ARG A 46 7.16 -5.36 7.95
C ARG A 46 6.62 -4.32 8.92
N GLU A 47 5.34 -3.97 8.84
CA GLU A 47 4.73 -3.03 9.79
C GLU A 47 4.65 -3.63 11.22
N ALA A 48 4.38 -4.94 11.33
CA ALA A 48 4.48 -5.62 12.62
C ALA A 48 5.92 -5.58 13.18
N ALA A 49 6.94 -5.74 12.33
CA ALA A 49 8.34 -5.63 12.72
C ALA A 49 8.72 -4.20 13.15
N LEU A 50 8.27 -3.18 12.41
CA LEU A 50 8.46 -1.78 12.76
C LEU A 50 7.84 -1.47 14.13
N THR A 51 6.61 -1.91 14.36
CA THR A 51 5.92 -1.79 15.66
C THR A 51 6.70 -2.48 16.78
N ARG A 52 7.20 -3.70 16.55
CA ARG A 52 8.05 -4.39 17.52
C ARG A 52 9.34 -3.63 17.81
N ALA A 53 9.98 -3.04 16.80
CA ALA A 53 11.19 -2.25 17.00
C ALA A 53 10.94 -1.03 17.91
N TYR A 54 9.84 -0.28 17.70
CA TYR A 54 9.42 0.78 18.61
C TYR A 54 9.21 0.25 20.04
N ASN A 55 8.42 -0.82 20.18
CA ASN A 55 7.99 -1.32 21.49
C ASN A 55 9.12 -1.98 22.30
N THR A 56 10.12 -2.54 21.61
CA THR A 56 11.31 -3.14 22.24
C THR A 56 12.49 -2.19 22.31
N CYS A 57 12.31 -0.93 21.88
CA CYS A 57 13.37 0.08 21.85
C CYS A 57 14.59 -0.36 21.02
N ASN A 58 14.41 -1.24 20.03
CA ASN A 58 15.48 -1.71 19.16
C ASN A 58 15.73 -0.69 18.03
N LEU A 59 16.48 0.37 18.34
CA LEU A 59 16.76 1.46 17.41
C LEU A 59 17.54 1.01 16.17
N HIS A 60 18.35 -0.06 16.29
CA HIS A 60 19.05 -0.64 15.16
C HIS A 60 18.07 -1.29 14.16
N ALA A 61 17.14 -2.13 14.66
CA ALA A 61 16.09 -2.73 13.84
C ALA A 61 15.13 -1.68 13.27
N LEU A 62 14.85 -0.62 14.03
CA LEU A 62 14.10 0.52 13.54
C LEU A 62 14.82 1.14 12.34
N ARG A 63 16.10 1.51 12.49
CA ARG A 63 16.90 2.12 11.40
C ARG A 63 17.00 1.22 10.17
N ALA A 64 17.12 -0.10 10.34
CA ALA A 64 17.16 -1.05 9.24
C ALA A 64 15.86 -1.11 8.42
N SER A 65 14.73 -0.73 9.03
CA SER A 65 13.41 -0.67 8.37
C SER A 65 13.21 0.61 7.56
N LEU A 66 14.16 1.55 7.57
CA LEU A 66 14.01 2.89 7.02
C LEU A 66 15.02 3.14 5.88
N PHE A 67 14.69 4.08 5.01
CA PHE A 67 15.68 4.75 4.18
C PHE A 67 16.43 5.81 4.99
N ALA A 68 17.60 6.21 4.49
CA ALA A 68 18.24 7.42 4.98
C ALA A 68 17.34 8.64 4.66
N GLY A 69 17.12 9.50 5.65
CA GLY A 69 16.26 10.68 5.48
C GLY A 69 14.76 10.42 5.59
N THR A 70 14.32 9.20 5.94
CA THR A 70 12.91 8.94 6.25
C THR A 70 12.41 9.91 7.32
N SER A 71 11.28 10.57 7.04
CA SER A 71 10.64 11.48 7.98
C SER A 71 9.20 11.07 8.26
N ILE A 72 8.73 11.39 9.46
CA ILE A 72 7.32 11.36 9.79
C ILE A 72 6.80 12.80 9.76
N GLU A 73 5.81 13.06 8.93
CA GLU A 73 5.04 14.30 8.96
C GLU A 73 3.94 14.19 10.02
N THR A 74 3.92 15.14 10.94
CA THR A 74 2.92 15.24 12.02
C THR A 74 1.74 16.10 11.59
N PRO A 75 0.58 15.99 12.27
CA PRO A 75 -0.62 16.75 11.88
C PRO A 75 -0.46 18.28 11.92
N ASP A 76 0.52 18.80 12.66
CA ASP A 76 0.89 20.21 12.73
C ASP A 76 1.91 20.64 11.64
N GLY A 77 2.20 19.75 10.68
CA GLY A 77 3.06 20.02 9.53
C GLY A 77 4.57 19.89 9.80
N ARG A 78 4.99 19.50 11.00
CA ARG A 78 6.40 19.26 11.29
C ARG A 78 6.87 17.93 10.69
N ARG A 79 8.16 17.87 10.36
CA ARG A 79 8.86 16.64 9.99
C ARG A 79 9.77 16.21 11.12
N VAL A 80 9.63 14.96 11.56
CA VAL A 80 10.45 14.37 12.62
C VAL A 80 11.17 13.14 12.10
N ASP A 81 12.40 12.93 12.57
CA ASP A 81 13.12 11.69 12.33
C ASP A 81 12.54 10.59 13.23
N PRO A 82 12.11 9.44 12.67
CA PRO A 82 11.47 8.36 13.43
C PRO A 82 12.40 7.72 14.48
N VAL A 83 13.70 7.66 14.25
CA VAL A 83 14.67 7.09 15.19
C VAL A 83 14.90 8.05 16.35
N ILE A 84 15.00 9.35 16.08
CA ILE A 84 15.12 10.40 17.10
C ILE A 84 13.83 10.45 17.94
N GLU A 85 12.66 10.48 17.30
CA GLU A 85 11.37 10.46 18.01
C GLU A 85 11.23 9.18 18.85
N ALA A 86 11.62 8.02 18.31
CA ALA A 86 11.62 6.76 19.05
C ALA A 86 12.45 6.89 20.32
N ARG A 87 13.72 7.30 20.19
CA ARG A 87 14.67 7.42 21.30
C ARG A 87 14.15 8.39 22.37
N ASP A 88 13.70 9.58 21.96
CA ASP A 88 13.47 10.70 22.87
C ASP A 88 12.07 10.71 23.49
N ARG A 89 11.08 10.09 22.83
CA ARG A 89 9.67 10.26 23.22
C ARG A 89 8.89 8.96 23.39
N ILE A 90 9.33 7.86 22.77
CA ILE A 90 8.58 6.60 22.78
C ILE A 90 9.26 5.58 23.68
N CYS A 91 10.56 5.36 23.50
CA CYS A 91 11.31 4.33 24.21
C CYS A 91 11.20 4.53 25.73
N GLY A 92 10.76 3.49 26.44
CA GLY A 92 10.57 3.54 27.90
C GLY A 92 9.27 4.19 28.37
N HIS A 93 8.59 4.98 27.54
CA HIS A 93 7.39 5.73 27.94
C HIS A 93 6.11 5.18 27.31
N LEU A 94 6.17 4.81 26.04
CA LEU A 94 5.02 4.51 25.22
C LEU A 94 5.17 3.15 24.53
N ARG A 95 4.03 2.50 24.29
CA ARG A 95 3.88 1.34 23.43
C ARG A 95 3.00 1.70 22.25
N ARG A 96 3.52 1.55 21.04
CA ARG A 96 2.79 1.69 19.80
C ARG A 96 1.89 0.46 19.59
N GLN A 97 0.64 0.71 19.22
CA GLN A 97 -0.29 -0.32 18.76
C GLN A 97 -0.91 0.13 17.43
N VAL A 98 -0.81 -0.72 16.41
CA VAL A 98 -1.66 -0.63 15.21
C VAL A 98 -2.97 -1.33 15.53
N MET A 99 -4.10 -0.68 15.24
CA MET A 99 -5.42 -1.20 15.55
C MET A 99 -5.72 -2.44 14.68
N PRO A 100 -6.13 -3.57 15.27
CA PRO A 100 -6.47 -4.78 14.52
C PRO A 100 -7.50 -4.49 13.42
N GLY A 101 -7.29 -5.05 12.23
CA GLY A 101 -8.19 -4.87 11.09
C GLY A 101 -8.17 -3.48 10.44
N SER A 102 -7.36 -2.53 10.93
CA SER A 102 -7.32 -1.17 10.35
C SER A 102 -6.36 -1.03 9.15
N LEU A 103 -5.42 -1.96 8.99
CA LEU A 103 -4.41 -1.87 7.94
C LEU A 103 -5.01 -2.13 6.56
N THR A 104 -4.75 -1.20 5.63
CA THR A 104 -4.96 -1.38 4.19
C THR A 104 -3.62 -1.30 3.49
N VAL A 105 -3.37 -2.21 2.54
CA VAL A 105 -2.16 -2.23 1.70
C VAL A 105 -2.62 -2.08 0.25
N ARG A 106 -2.03 -1.13 -0.47
CA ARG A 106 -2.27 -0.89 -1.90
C ARG A 106 -0.92 -0.87 -2.63
N ALA A 107 -0.76 -1.71 -3.66
CA ALA A 107 0.38 -1.59 -4.56
C ALA A 107 0.31 -0.25 -5.31
N LEU A 108 1.44 0.46 -5.41
CA LEU A 108 1.57 1.63 -6.29
C LEU A 108 2.39 1.31 -7.56
N GLY A 109 2.95 0.11 -7.61
CA GLY A 109 3.76 -0.48 -8.66
C GLY A 109 4.36 -1.79 -8.14
N ASP A 110 5.32 -2.33 -8.87
CA ASP A 110 5.94 -3.63 -8.52
C ASP A 110 6.87 -3.55 -7.31
N ASP A 111 7.37 -2.34 -7.01
CA ASP A 111 8.40 -2.09 -6.01
C ASP A 111 7.91 -1.19 -4.86
N SER A 112 6.64 -0.82 -4.84
CA SER A 112 6.12 0.17 -3.89
C SER A 112 4.70 -0.14 -3.42
N ALA A 113 4.46 0.14 -2.14
CA ALA A 113 3.17 -0.08 -1.51
C ALA A 113 2.82 1.07 -0.56
N LEU A 114 1.59 1.56 -0.69
CA LEU A 114 0.98 2.48 0.26
C LEU A 114 0.26 1.67 1.34
N VAL A 115 0.59 1.96 2.60
CA VAL A 115 -0.04 1.38 3.77
C VAL A 115 -0.77 2.47 4.52
N THR A 116 -2.05 2.25 4.80
CA THR A 116 -2.82 3.13 5.69
C THR A 116 -3.36 2.33 6.85
N GLY A 117 -3.66 3.02 7.95
CA GLY A 117 -4.31 2.39 9.09
C GLY A 117 -4.48 3.34 10.26
N THR A 118 -4.86 2.78 11.40
CA THR A 118 -5.03 3.52 12.66
C THR A 118 -4.03 3.01 13.67
N GLN A 119 -3.31 3.91 14.32
CA GLN A 119 -2.38 3.59 15.41
C GLN A 119 -2.73 4.37 16.67
N ARG A 120 -2.35 3.84 17.82
CA ARG A 120 -2.38 4.55 19.10
C ARG A 120 -1.10 4.31 19.87
N PHE A 121 -0.78 5.22 20.79
CA PHE A 121 0.30 5.05 21.75
C PHE A 121 -0.27 4.94 23.15
N CYS A 122 0.11 3.89 23.85
CA CYS A 122 -0.35 3.64 25.21
C CYS A 122 0.83 3.87 26.17
N GLY A 123 0.58 4.29 27.41
CA GLY A 123 1.62 4.26 28.43
C GLY A 123 2.18 2.85 28.56
N LYS A 124 3.50 2.71 28.68
CA LYS A 124 4.18 1.39 28.71
C LYS A 124 3.60 0.46 29.78
N ASP A 125 3.32 1.01 30.96
CA ASP A 125 2.79 0.29 32.13
C ASP A 125 1.29 0.51 32.33
N ALA A 126 0.62 1.22 31.41
CA ALA A 126 -0.80 1.48 31.52
C ALA A 126 -1.60 0.21 31.17
N GLY A 127 -2.49 -0.21 32.07
CA GLY A 127 -3.39 -1.35 31.86
C GLY A 127 -4.39 -1.13 30.71
N SER A 128 -4.61 0.12 30.30
CA SER A 128 -5.45 0.47 29.16
C SER A 128 -4.91 1.66 28.36
N CYS A 129 -5.29 1.73 27.09
CA CYS A 129 -4.95 2.84 26.20
C CYS A 129 -6.11 3.85 26.21
N ALA A 130 -5.99 4.91 26.99
CA ALA A 130 -7.05 5.92 27.14
C ALA A 130 -7.15 6.90 25.94
N VAL A 131 -6.18 6.89 25.02
CA VAL A 131 -6.12 7.82 23.88
C VAL A 131 -6.83 7.27 22.64
N GLN A 132 -7.54 8.15 21.94
CA GLN A 132 -8.02 7.88 20.57
C GLN A 132 -6.82 7.62 19.65
N GLY A 133 -7.01 6.71 18.68
CA GLY A 133 -5.95 6.36 17.74
C GLY A 133 -5.90 7.33 16.58
N SER A 134 -4.71 7.76 16.19
CA SER A 134 -4.47 8.58 15.00
C SER A 134 -4.40 7.72 13.73
N LYS A 135 -4.93 8.22 12.61
CA LYS A 135 -4.70 7.61 11.29
C LYS A 135 -3.27 7.87 10.79
N PHE A 136 -2.79 6.99 9.92
CA PHE A 136 -1.51 7.17 9.25
C PHE A 136 -1.52 6.67 7.81
N ALA A 137 -0.57 7.18 7.03
CA ALA A 137 -0.15 6.65 5.74
C ALA A 137 1.36 6.43 5.76
N GLN A 138 1.82 5.36 5.11
CA GLN A 138 3.23 4.96 5.01
C GLN A 138 3.51 4.53 3.57
N LEU A 139 4.59 5.04 2.99
CA LEU A 139 5.11 4.51 1.72
C LEU A 139 6.26 3.56 1.98
N TRP A 140 6.07 2.31 1.56
CA TRP A 140 7.10 1.29 1.55
C TRP A 140 7.64 1.10 0.14
N THR A 141 8.95 0.94 0.02
CA THR A 141 9.62 0.67 -1.25
C THR A 141 10.60 -0.48 -1.10
N LEU A 142 10.68 -1.34 -2.10
CA LEU A 142 11.61 -2.46 -2.17
C LEU A 142 13.00 -1.96 -2.59
N ASP A 143 13.96 -1.97 -1.67
CA ASP A 143 15.38 -1.66 -1.93
C ASP A 143 16.22 -2.93 -1.81
N ARG A 144 16.79 -3.39 -2.93
CA ARG A 144 17.71 -4.54 -2.97
C ARG A 144 17.17 -5.77 -2.22
N GLY A 145 15.89 -6.10 -2.45
CA GLY A 145 15.22 -7.24 -1.80
C GLY A 145 14.70 -6.95 -0.39
N HIS A 146 14.84 -5.72 0.12
CA HIS A 146 14.37 -5.31 1.43
C HIS A 146 13.36 -4.17 1.35
N TRP A 147 12.15 -4.42 1.84
CA TRP A 147 11.15 -3.38 2.01
C TRP A 147 11.56 -2.40 3.10
N ARG A 148 11.64 -1.12 2.76
CA ARG A 148 11.98 -0.01 3.66
C ARG A 148 10.93 1.08 3.58
N LEU A 149 10.69 1.75 4.71
CA LEU A 149 9.77 2.87 4.81
C LEU A 149 10.45 4.15 4.32
N GLY A 150 9.88 4.79 3.30
CA GLY A 150 10.37 6.07 2.74
C GLY A 150 9.86 7.28 3.51
N TRP A 151 8.55 7.31 3.81
CA TRP A 151 7.94 8.37 4.59
C TRP A 151 6.70 7.87 5.31
N MET A 152 6.30 8.60 6.34
CA MET A 152 5.04 8.41 7.04
C MET A 152 4.35 9.75 7.26
N HIS A 153 3.03 9.77 7.13
CA HIS A 153 2.21 10.91 7.48
C HIS A 153 1.21 10.48 8.56
N ARG A 154 1.07 11.28 9.61
CA ARG A 154 0.06 11.11 10.67
C ARG A 154 -1.03 12.15 10.48
N PHE A 155 -2.28 11.72 10.47
CA PHE A 155 -3.44 12.60 10.30
C PHE A 155 -4.14 12.84 11.64
N ASN A 156 -4.85 13.97 11.72
CA ASN A 156 -5.91 14.13 12.71
C ASN A 156 -7.14 13.32 12.26
N ASP A 157 -7.95 12.83 13.21
CA ASP A 157 -9.12 11.99 12.91
C ASP A 157 -10.16 12.66 11.99
N SER A 158 -10.07 13.98 11.78
CA SER A 158 -10.97 14.80 10.97
C SER A 158 -10.61 14.96 9.49
N THR A 159 -9.41 14.57 9.01
CA THR A 159 -9.00 14.86 7.62
C THR A 159 -8.46 13.65 6.83
N GLY A 160 -9.24 13.30 5.80
CA GLY A 160 -8.88 12.70 4.50
C GLY A 160 -7.65 11.79 4.38
N ILE A 161 -7.88 10.50 4.22
CA ILE A 161 -7.00 9.64 3.42
C ILE A 161 -7.33 9.95 1.95
N PRO A 162 -6.36 10.28 1.06
CA PRO A 162 -6.62 10.35 -0.37
C PRO A 162 -7.10 8.97 -0.85
N ARG A 163 -8.31 8.92 -1.42
CA ARG A 163 -8.85 7.68 -2.00
C ARG A 163 -8.10 7.32 -3.26
#